data_AF-B7AQ51-F1
#
_entry.id   AF-B7AQ51-F1
#
_cell.length_a   1.000
_cell.length_b   1.000
_cell.length_c   1.000
_cell.angle_alpha   90.00
_cell.angle_beta   90.00
_cell.angle_gamma   90.00
#
_symmetry.space_group_name_H-M   'P 1'
#
loop_
_entity.id
_entity.type
_entity.pdbx_description
1 polymer ?
#
loop_
_entity_poly.entity_id
_entity_poly.type
_entity_poly.pdbx_seq_one_letter_code
_entity_poly.pdbx_strand_id
1 'polypeptide(L)' 'MADTIIYLVISLLVSLIFVILGIGQYRAEKPVVINTGEKPPREDELISVTEWNHRHGRNFIIFGLCAFYYVINCDMLRES' A
#
# COMPACT_ATOMS: atom_id res chain seq x y z
N MET A 1 -17.84 -4.26 -21.25
CA MET A 1 -18.63 -4.63 -20.06
C MET A 1 -17.96 -5.72 -19.24
N ALA A 2 -17.85 -6.97 -19.72
CA ALA A 2 -17.16 -8.03 -18.96
C ALA A 2 -15.68 -7.72 -18.71
N ASP A 3 -14.95 -7.26 -19.73
CA ASP A 3 -13.53 -6.90 -19.61
C ASP A 3 -13.29 -5.78 -18.59
N THR A 4 -14.13 -4.75 -18.60
CA THR A 4 -14.11 -3.65 -17.64
C THR A 4 -14.31 -4.16 -16.21
N ILE A 5 -15.31 -5.03 -16.00
CA ILE A 5 -15.60 -5.62 -14.67
C ILE A 5 -14.40 -6.45 -14.18
N ILE A 6 -13.84 -7.29 -15.05
CA ILE A 6 -12.67 -8.12 -14.71
C ILE A 6 -11.48 -7.23 -14.33
N TYR A 7 -11.22 -6.18 -15.11
CA TYR A 7 -10.13 -5.25 -14.84
C TYR A 7 -10.31 -4.48 -13.52
N LEU A 8 -11.52 -4.02 -13.22
CA LEU A 8 -11.85 -3.34 -11.97
C LEU A 8 -11.70 -4.28 -10.77
N VAL A 9 -12.14 -5.54 -10.88
CA VAL A 9 -12.00 -6.54 -9.81
C VAL A 9 -10.54 -6.83 -9.53
N ILE A 10 -9.72 -7.07 -10.57
CA ILE A 10 -8.28 -7.30 -10.42
C ILE A 10 -7.63 -6.09 -9.74
N SER A 11 -7.95 -4.89 -10.21
CA SER A 11 -7.37 -3.65 -9.68
C SER A 11 -7.76 -3.40 -8.22
N LEU A 12 -9.00 -3.71 -7.84
CA LEU A 12 -9.46 -3.68 -6.46
C LEU A 12 -8.69 -4.67 -5.58
N LEU A 13 -8.56 -5.92 -6.03
CA LEU A 13 -7.85 -6.97 -5.27
C LEU A 13 -6.38 -6.60 -5.06
N VAL A 14 -5.70 -6.12 -6.10
CA VAL A 14 -4.30 -5.67 -6.01
C VAL A 14 -4.18 -4.50 -5.03
N SER A 15 -5.05 -3.50 -5.13
CA SER A 15 -5.05 -2.34 -4.24
C SER A 15 -5.31 -2.73 -2.78
N LEU A 16 -6.20 -3.69 -2.56
CA LEU A 16 -6.52 -4.20 -1.23
C LEU A 16 -5.32 -4.89 -0.58
N ILE A 17 -4.49 -5.61 -1.35
CA ILE A 17 -3.24 -6.21 -0.83
C ILE A 17 -2.33 -5.12 -0.25
N PHE A 18 -2.13 -4.01 -0.96
CA PHE A 18 -1.30 -2.90 -0.46
C PHE A 18 -1.88 -2.27 0.82
N VAL A 19 -3.20 -2.11 0.90
CA VAL A 19 -3.85 -1.58 2.11
C VAL A 19 -3.68 -2.53 3.30
N ILE A 20 -3.87 -3.84 3.11
CA ILE A 20 -3.68 -4.84 4.16
C ILE A 20 -2.23 -4.85 4.64
N LEU A 21 -1.26 -4.84 3.72
CA LEU A 21 0.16 -4.74 4.06
C LEU A 21 0.46 -3.45 4.84
N GLY A 22 -0.10 -2.32 4.41
CA GLY A 22 0.07 -1.04 5.09
C GLY A 22 -0.53 -1.02 6.49
N ILE A 23 -1.70 -1.62 6.71
CA ILE A 23 -2.28 -1.78 8.05
C ILE A 23 -1.40 -2.68 8.93
N GLY A 24 -0.88 -3.77 8.37
CA GLY A 24 0.05 -4.67 9.06
C GLY A 24 1.33 -3.95 9.49
N GLN A 25 1.90 -3.13 8.60
CA GLN A 25 3.07 -2.31 8.88
C GLN A 25 2.77 -1.22 9.92
N TYR A 26 1.61 -0.57 9.83
CA TYR A 26 1.19 0.47 10.76
C TYR A 26 1.08 -0.07 12.20
N ARG A 27 0.59 -1.30 12.36
CA ARG A 27 0.40 -1.92 13.68
C ARG A 27 1.59 -2.74 14.17
N ALA A 28 2.68 -2.79 13.42
CA ALA A 28 3.84 -3.59 13.78
C ALA A 28 4.54 -2.99 15.01
N GLU A 29 5.04 -3.87 15.88
CA GLU A 29 5.83 -3.47 17.06
C GLU A 29 7.32 -3.40 16.75
N LYS A 30 7.79 -4.19 15.77
CA LYS A 30 9.18 -4.22 15.33
C LYS A 30 9.39 -3.36 14.09
N PRO A 31 10.59 -2.81 13.86
CA PRO A 31 10.89 -1.99 12.70
C PRO A 31 10.60 -2.76 11.42
N VAL A 32 9.65 -2.25 10.63
CA VAL A 32 9.34 -2.84 9.32
C VAL A 32 10.31 -2.34 8.27
N VAL A 33 10.57 -3.17 7.28
CA VAL A 33 11.38 -2.79 6.11
C VAL A 33 10.57 -3.13 4.87
N ILE A 34 10.80 -2.36 3.83
CA ILE A 34 10.33 -2.70 2.49
C ILE A 34 11.21 -3.85 1.97
N ASN A 35 10.76 -4.63 0.99
CA ASN A 35 11.57 -5.69 0.35
C ASN A 35 12.74 -5.09 -0.48
N THR A 36 13.58 -4.26 0.12
CA THR A 36 14.78 -3.64 -0.46
C THR A 36 16.02 -4.51 -0.29
N GLY A 37 15.94 -5.59 0.50
CA GLY A 37 17.09 -6.43 0.84
C GLY A 37 18.03 -5.80 1.86
N GLU A 38 17.69 -4.60 2.35
CA GLU A 38 18.42 -3.93 3.42
C GLU A 38 18.14 -4.61 4.76
N LYS A 39 19.13 -4.60 5.65
CA LYS A 39 18.92 -5.08 7.02
C LYS A 39 17.94 -4.13 7.71
N PRO A 40 16.96 -4.67 8.47
CA PRO A 40 16.10 -3.83 9.28
C PRO A 40 16.94 -2.96 10.22
N PRO A 41 16.60 -1.66 10.34
CA PRO A 41 17.22 -0.84 11.36
C PRO A 41 16.91 -1.47 12.71
N ARG A 42 17.87 -1.40 13.62
CA ARG A 42 17.63 -1.90 14.97
C ARG A 42 16.73 -0.93 15.72
N GLU A 43 16.00 -1.43 16.72
CA GLU A 43 15.08 -0.61 17.52
C GLU A 43 15.81 0.55 18.22
N ASP A 44 17.07 0.36 18.60
CA ASP A 44 17.94 1.36 19.21
C ASP A 44 18.50 2.41 18.23
N GLU A 45 18.39 2.16 16.92
CA GLU A 45 18.79 3.12 15.88
C GLU A 45 17.64 4.09 15.53
N LEU A 46 16.42 3.79 15.97
CA LEU A 46 15.23 4.59 15.68
C LEU A 46 14.82 5.43 16.89
N ILE A 47 14.54 6.72 16.63
CA ILE A 47 13.96 7.62 17.64
C ILE A 47 12.59 7.11 18.12
N SER A 48 11.81 6.52 17.20
CA SER A 48 10.54 5.86 17.51
C SER A 48 10.22 4.81 16.45
N VAL A 49 10.15 3.56 16.89
CA VAL A 49 9.73 2.43 16.04
C VAL A 49 8.28 2.61 15.57
N THR A 50 7.42 3.15 16.44
CA THR A 50 6.01 3.41 16.11
C THR A 50 5.86 4.44 15.00
N GLU A 51 6.58 5.58 15.07
CA GLU A 51 6.48 6.60 14.01
C GLU A 51 7.06 6.09 12.69
N TRP A 52 8.15 5.32 12.75
CA TRP A 52 8.70 4.62 11.58
C TRP A 52 7.64 3.72 10.93
N ASN A 53 7.06 2.81 11.70
CA ASN A 53 6.04 1.86 11.26
C ASN A 53 4.77 2.57 10.75
N HIS A 54 4.32 3.62 11.42
CA HIS A 54 3.19 4.44 10.99
C HIS A 54 3.44 5.11 9.63
N ARG A 55 4.64 5.64 9.41
CA ARG A 55 5.02 6.27 8.14
C ARG A 55 5.06 5.23 7.01
N HIS A 56 5.67 4.07 7.24
CA HIS A 56 5.69 2.98 6.26
C HIS A 56 4.29 2.46 5.94
N GLY A 57 3.49 2.19 6.98
CA GLY A 57 2.11 1.72 6.82
C GLY A 57 1.23 2.72 6.08
N ARG A 58 1.31 4.01 6.42
CA ARG A 58 0.59 5.08 5.69
C ARG A 58 1.00 5.15 4.22
N ASN A 59 2.29 5.01 3.90
CA ASN A 59 2.74 5.03 2.52
C ASN A 59 2.12 3.88 1.71
N PHE A 60 2.05 2.68 2.27
CA PHE A 60 1.41 1.53 1.62
C PHE A 60 -0.11 1.69 1.46
N ILE A 61 -0.79 2.23 2.49
CA ILE A 61 -2.23 2.51 2.42
C ILE A 61 -2.52 3.55 1.34
N ILE A 62 -1.79 4.66 1.34
CA ILE A 62 -1.94 5.73 0.33
C ILE A 62 -1.64 5.16 -1.07
N PHE A 63 -0.58 4.37 -1.21
CA PHE A 63 -0.24 3.75 -2.50
C PHE A 63 -1.36 2.87 -3.03
N GLY A 64 -1.95 2.00 -2.19
CA GLY A 64 -3.07 1.15 -2.58
C GLY A 64 -4.30 1.96 -3.00
N LEU A 65 -4.66 3.00 -2.23
CA LEU A 65 -5.80 3.87 -2.56
C LEU A 65 -5.57 4.68 -3.85
N CYS A 66 -4.36 5.24 -4.03
CA CYS A 66 -4.01 5.97 -5.23
C CYS A 66 -3.99 5.07 -6.47
N ALA A 67 -3.50 3.83 -6.35
CA ALA A 67 -3.51 2.86 -7.44
C ALA A 67 -4.94 2.56 -7.92
N PHE A 68 -5.86 2.31 -6.99
CA PHE A 68 -7.26 2.07 -7.32
C PHE A 68 -7.93 3.30 -7.94
N TYR A 69 -7.71 4.48 -7.34
CA TYR A 69 -8.25 5.74 -7.84
C TYR A 69 -7.76 6.04 -9.26
N TYR A 70 -6.46 5.88 -9.52
CA TYR A 70 -5.88 6.10 -10.85
C TYR A 70 -6.50 5.18 -11.90
N VAL A 71 -6.67 3.90 -11.57
CA VAL A 71 -7.32 2.93 -12.46
C VAL A 71 -8.75 3.36 -12.81
N ILE A 72 -9.55 3.73 -11.80
CA ILE A 72 -10.93 4.18 -12.04
C ILE A 72 -10.94 5.43 -12.93
N ASN A 73 -10.07 6.41 -12.68
CA ASN A 73 -10.08 7.64 -13.48
C ASN A 73 -9.59 7.41 -14.91
N CYS A 74 -8.58 6.56 -15.13
CA CYS A 74 -8.16 6.20 -16.49
C CYS A 74 -9.24 5.43 -17.25
N ASP A 75 -10.03 4.60 -16.58
CA ASP A 75 -11.16 3.90 -17.18
C ASP A 75 -12.32 4.87 -17.49
N MET A 76 -12.68 5.75 -16.55
CA MET A 76 -13.70 6.79 -16.74
C MET A 76 -13.34 7.78 -17.87
N LEU A 77 -12.06 8.11 -18.06
CA LEU A 77 -11.59 8.97 -19.16
C LEU A 77 -11.52 8.23 -20.51
N ARG A 78 -11.51 6.89 -20.52
CA ARG A 78 -11.55 6.11 -21.77
C ARG A 78 -12.97 6.00 -22.33
N GLU A 79 -13.99 6.09 -21.48
CA GLU A 79 -15.40 6.03 -21.87
C GLU A 79 -16.04 7.41 -22.19
N SER A 80 -15.32 8.52 -22.01
CA SER A 80 -15.76 9.91 -22.31
C SER A 80 -15.32 10.41 -23.68
#